data_AF-A0A2E7HB95-F1
#
_entry.id   AF-A0A2E7HB95-F1
#
_cell.length_a   1.000
_cell.length_b   1.000
_cell.length_c   1.000
_cell.angle_alpha   90.00
_cell.angle_beta   90.00
_cell.angle_gamma   90.00
#
_symmetry.space_group_name_H-M   'P 1'
#
loop_
_entity.id
_entity.type
_entity.pdbx_description
1 polymer ?
#
loop_
_entity_poly.entity_id
_entity_poly.type
_entity_poly.pdbx_seq_one_letter_code
_entity_poly.pdbx_strand_id
1 'polypeptide(L)'
;MEATLSAVSGVGNGIRIISEWNIWLSVVLLAFFLFGGPFGWLMGFFVSIAGDYLWNAIPMGFQTFNSPGDAAWQGGWTIFYWVWWISWAPFVGMFIARISRGRTIREFMVGVMFVPTTVAFFWLCIFGDTAMYMEMNAAGGVGTAGIADLVRNWNLPGALYGTIDQVTRWAWLNWIMATPATFLLATWFITSSDSGTLVITTMLSMSDDDPPKRFRIAQDLHA
;
A
#
# COMPACT_ATOMS: atom_id res chain seq x y z
N MET A 1 -16.44 17.08 1.34
CA MET A 1 -17.74 16.88 2.05
C MET A 1 -17.73 15.84 3.17
N GLU A 2 -17.39 14.55 2.97
CA GLU A 2 -17.44 13.56 4.09
C GLU A 2 -16.28 13.71 5.11
N ALA A 3 -15.07 14.02 4.65
CA ALA A 3 -13.90 14.20 5.51
C ALA A 3 -14.05 15.39 6.48
N THR A 4 -14.70 16.47 6.03
CA THR A 4 -14.94 17.67 6.83
C THR A 4 -16.04 17.48 7.88
N LEU A 5 -17.08 16.69 7.59
CA LEU A 5 -18.11 16.31 8.58
C LEU A 5 -17.55 15.37 9.65
N SER A 6 -16.66 14.46 9.26
CA SER A 6 -15.93 13.58 10.17
C SER A 6 -15.06 14.37 11.15
N ALA A 7 -14.24 15.29 10.63
CA ALA A 7 -13.33 16.10 11.43
C ALA A 7 -14.01 17.09 12.41
N VAL A 8 -15.32 17.37 12.24
CA VAL A 8 -16.06 18.37 13.03
C VAL A 8 -17.08 17.76 14.02
N SER A 9 -17.52 16.51 13.84
CA SER A 9 -18.62 15.92 14.62
C SER A 9 -18.22 14.94 15.74
N GLY A 10 -16.91 14.79 16.04
CA GLY A 10 -16.44 13.82 17.04
C GLY A 10 -16.10 12.44 16.47
N VAL A 11 -15.87 12.35 15.15
CA VAL A 11 -15.52 11.12 14.42
C VAL A 11 -14.03 10.74 14.54
N GLY A 12 -13.27 11.39 15.42
CA GLY A 12 -11.90 10.93 15.75
C GLY A 12 -11.87 9.47 16.23
N ASN A 13 -12.91 9.03 16.97
CA ASN A 13 -13.07 7.63 17.36
C ASN A 13 -13.48 6.73 16.17
N GLY A 14 -14.28 7.23 15.23
CA GLY A 14 -14.72 6.49 14.07
C GLY A 14 -13.58 6.16 13.11
N ILE A 15 -12.74 7.15 12.78
CA ILE A 15 -11.55 6.96 11.96
C ILE A 15 -10.56 5.99 12.62
N ARG A 16 -10.37 6.12 13.95
CA ARG A 16 -9.52 5.19 14.70
C ARG A 16 -10.04 3.75 14.62
N ILE A 17 -11.34 3.54 14.84
CA ILE A 17 -11.96 2.22 14.73
C ILE A 17 -11.81 1.67 13.30
N ILE A 18 -12.10 2.46 12.27
CA ILE A 18 -11.94 2.04 10.86
C ILE A 18 -10.47 1.68 10.57
N SER A 19 -9.52 2.47 11.05
CA SER A 19 -8.09 2.20 10.87
C SER A 19 -7.65 0.91 11.57
N GLU A 20 -8.11 0.66 12.80
CA GLU A 20 -7.85 -0.59 13.54
C GLU A 20 -8.47 -1.80 12.80
N TRP A 21 -9.69 -1.67 12.28
CA TRP A 21 -10.33 -2.69 11.44
C TRP A 21 -9.57 -2.94 10.13
N ASN A 22 -9.04 -1.89 9.48
CA ASN A 22 -8.26 -2.04 8.25
C ASN A 22 -7.01 -2.88 8.47
N ILE A 23 -6.33 -2.69 9.61
CA ILE A 23 -5.16 -3.50 9.97
C ILE A 23 -5.57 -4.96 10.16
N TRP A 24 -6.64 -5.24 10.91
CA TRP A 24 -7.12 -6.61 11.12
C TRP A 24 -7.55 -7.28 9.81
N LEU A 25 -8.30 -6.58 8.96
CA LEU A 25 -8.70 -7.07 7.64
C LEU A 25 -7.48 -7.34 6.76
N SER A 26 -6.47 -6.48 6.81
CA SER A 26 -5.20 -6.66 6.08
C SER A 26 -4.48 -7.94 6.53
N VAL A 27 -4.40 -8.17 7.85
CA VAL A 27 -3.78 -9.38 8.42
C VAL A 27 -4.56 -10.63 8.02
N VAL A 28 -5.89 -10.60 8.08
CA VAL A 28 -6.75 -11.72 7.65
C VAL A 28 -6.56 -12.02 6.17
N LEU A 29 -6.51 -10.98 5.33
CA LEU A 29 -6.30 -11.14 3.89
C LEU A 29 -4.91 -11.72 3.60
N LEU A 30 -3.86 -11.21 4.23
CA LEU A 30 -2.51 -11.76 4.10
C LEU A 30 -2.44 -13.21 4.56
N ALA A 31 -3.06 -13.54 5.69
CA ALA A 31 -3.13 -14.92 6.18
C ALA A 31 -3.86 -15.83 5.19
N PHE A 32 -4.96 -15.35 4.60
CA PHE A 32 -5.69 -16.08 3.57
C PHE A 32 -4.81 -16.39 2.35
N PHE A 33 -4.08 -15.42 1.81
CA PHE A 33 -3.18 -15.66 0.69
C PHE A 33 -2.00 -16.57 1.08
N LEU A 34 -1.47 -16.41 2.29
CA LEU A 34 -0.35 -17.20 2.79
C LEU A 34 -0.71 -18.69 2.95
N PHE A 35 -1.88 -18.99 3.53
CA PHE A 35 -2.31 -20.38 3.80
C PHE A 35 -3.17 -20.98 2.68
N GLY A 36 -3.91 -20.16 1.94
CA GLY A 36 -4.68 -20.58 0.77
C GLY A 36 -3.82 -20.72 -0.49
N GLY A 37 -2.73 -19.96 -0.57
CA GLY A 37 -1.71 -20.07 -1.61
C GLY A 37 -0.65 -21.14 -1.34
N PRO A 38 0.38 -21.23 -2.19
CA PRO A 38 1.44 -22.22 -2.08
C PRO A 38 2.45 -21.83 -0.97
N PHE A 39 2.11 -22.09 0.31
CA PHE A 39 2.91 -21.66 1.46
C PHE A 39 4.42 -21.92 1.33
N GLY A 40 4.81 -23.14 0.92
CA GLY A 40 6.23 -23.50 0.75
C GLY A 40 6.94 -22.69 -0.33
N TRP A 41 6.24 -22.37 -1.43
CA TRP A 41 6.75 -21.49 -2.47
C TRP A 41 6.94 -20.08 -1.91
N LEU A 42 5.93 -19.50 -1.26
CA LEU A 42 5.97 -18.14 -0.71
C LEU A 42 7.13 -17.96 0.28
N MET A 43 7.35 -18.94 1.18
CA MET A 43 8.46 -18.85 2.14
C MET A 43 9.84 -18.98 1.48
N GLY A 44 9.99 -19.87 0.49
CA GLY A 44 11.24 -20.00 -0.26
C GLY A 44 11.54 -18.76 -1.11
N PHE A 45 10.52 -18.19 -1.74
CA PHE A 45 10.63 -17.00 -2.56
C PHE A 45 10.90 -15.75 -1.71
N PHE A 46 10.29 -15.63 -0.53
CA PHE A 46 10.58 -14.53 0.41
C PHE A 46 12.07 -14.42 0.75
N VAL A 47 12.72 -15.54 1.08
CA VAL A 47 14.16 -15.56 1.37
C VAL A 47 14.97 -15.17 0.14
N SER A 48 14.56 -15.64 -1.04
CA SER A 48 15.22 -15.34 -2.31
C SER A 48 15.10 -13.85 -2.67
N ILE A 49 13.92 -13.26 -2.56
CA ILE A 49 13.66 -11.83 -2.80
C ILE A 49 14.44 -10.98 -1.81
N ALA A 50 14.49 -11.36 -0.53
CA ALA A 50 15.27 -10.64 0.47
C ALA A 50 16.77 -10.64 0.12
N GLY A 51 17.31 -11.78 -0.29
CA GLY A 51 18.70 -11.89 -0.75
C GLY A 51 18.96 -11.07 -2.02
N ASP A 52 18.06 -11.16 -3.00
CA ASP A 52 18.17 -10.43 -4.26
C ASP A 52 18.11 -8.91 -4.05
N TYR A 53 17.20 -8.43 -3.20
CA TYR A 53 17.13 -7.03 -2.83
C TYR A 53 18.43 -6.54 -2.19
N LEU A 54 19.01 -7.29 -1.25
CA LEU A 54 20.27 -6.90 -0.61
C LEU A 54 21.44 -6.86 -1.61
N TRP A 55 21.44 -7.77 -2.59
CA TRP A 55 22.47 -7.83 -3.62
C TRP A 55 22.34 -6.71 -4.65
N ASN A 56 21.11 -6.44 -5.11
CA ASN A 56 20.84 -5.53 -6.22
C ASN A 56 20.43 -4.10 -5.79
N ALA A 57 20.19 -3.84 -4.50
CA ALA A 57 19.76 -2.51 -4.03
C ALA A 57 20.70 -1.38 -4.45
N ILE A 58 22.02 -1.58 -4.30
CA ILE A 58 23.01 -0.56 -4.68
C ILE A 58 23.06 -0.41 -6.21
N PRO A 59 23.29 -1.48 -7.02
CA PRO A 59 23.27 -1.37 -8.48
C PRO A 59 21.99 -0.72 -9.05
N MET A 60 20.81 -1.12 -8.56
CA MET A 60 19.52 -0.56 -9.01
C MET A 60 19.39 0.92 -8.67
N GLY A 61 19.96 1.37 -7.56
CA GLY A 61 19.98 2.79 -7.18
C GLY A 61 20.78 3.67 -8.15
N PHE A 62 21.77 3.10 -8.84
CA PHE A 62 22.60 3.80 -9.83
C PHE A 62 22.22 3.49 -11.29
N GLN A 63 21.14 2.75 -11.51
CA GLN A 63 20.74 2.36 -12.87
C GLN A 63 20.22 3.59 -13.64
N THR A 64 20.97 4.04 -14.65
CA THR A 64 20.60 5.16 -15.53
C THR A 64 20.14 4.68 -16.91
N PHE A 65 19.53 5.57 -17.68
CA PHE A 65 19.03 5.29 -19.03
C PHE A 65 20.17 4.95 -20.00
N ASN A 66 20.14 3.74 -20.58
CA ASN A 66 21.07 3.33 -21.63
C ASN A 66 20.37 3.14 -22.99
N SER A 67 19.03 3.15 -23.01
CA SER A 67 18.22 3.05 -24.23
C SER A 67 16.86 3.77 -24.07
N PRO A 68 16.17 4.11 -25.18
CA PRO A 68 14.83 4.68 -25.12
C PRO A 68 13.80 3.79 -24.41
N GLY A 69 13.94 2.47 -24.50
CA GLY A 69 13.08 1.51 -23.79
C GLY A 69 13.27 1.58 -22.27
N ASP A 70 14.52 1.69 -21.81
CA ASP A 70 14.84 1.85 -20.39
C ASP A 70 14.28 3.16 -19.84
N ALA A 71 14.30 4.24 -20.64
CA ALA A 71 13.75 5.54 -20.24
C ALA A 71 12.24 5.50 -20.00
N ALA A 72 11.48 4.85 -20.90
CA ALA A 72 10.04 4.71 -20.72
C ALA A 72 9.70 3.85 -19.48
N TRP A 73 10.42 2.75 -19.28
CA TRP A 73 10.21 1.89 -18.12
C TRP A 73 10.57 2.58 -16.81
N GLN A 74 11.76 3.20 -16.73
CA GLN A 74 12.18 3.93 -15.52
C GLN A 74 11.27 5.13 -15.24
N GLY A 75 10.76 5.80 -16.27
CA GLY A 75 9.77 6.87 -16.13
C GLY A 75 8.47 6.39 -15.49
N GLY A 76 7.94 5.23 -15.91
CA GLY A 76 6.71 4.65 -15.37
C GLY A 76 6.86 3.95 -14.01
N TRP A 77 8.08 3.57 -13.62
CA TRP A 77 8.37 2.85 -12.39
C TRP A 77 9.26 3.68 -11.46
N THR A 78 10.58 3.51 -11.56
CA THR A 78 11.55 4.06 -10.60
C THR A 78 11.36 5.55 -10.34
N ILE A 79 11.33 6.37 -11.39
CA ILE A 79 11.26 7.84 -11.28
C ILE A 79 9.88 8.28 -10.78
N PHE A 80 8.81 7.64 -11.26
CA PHE A 80 7.47 7.87 -10.76
C PHE A 80 7.39 7.65 -9.25
N TYR A 81 7.89 6.51 -8.75
CA TYR A 81 7.89 6.23 -7.31
C TYR A 81 8.79 7.21 -6.53
N TRP A 82 9.95 7.61 -7.04
CA TRP A 82 10.77 8.63 -6.39
C TRP A 82 10.03 9.95 -6.21
N VAL A 83 9.39 10.46 -7.27
CA VAL A 83 8.62 11.71 -7.22
C VAL A 83 7.41 11.56 -6.30
N TRP A 84 6.71 10.42 -6.37
CA TRP A 84 5.61 10.10 -5.46
C TRP A 84 6.08 10.19 -4.01
N TRP A 85 7.11 9.45 -3.61
CA TRP A 85 7.56 9.40 -2.23
C TRP A 85 8.06 10.76 -1.72
N ILE A 86 8.76 11.53 -2.56
CA ILE A 86 9.20 12.88 -2.21
C ILE A 86 8.01 13.80 -1.97
N SER A 87 6.96 13.74 -2.80
CA SER A 87 5.76 14.57 -2.61
C SER A 87 5.00 14.24 -1.32
N TRP A 88 5.09 13.00 -0.83
CA TRP A 88 4.48 12.55 0.43
C TRP A 88 5.39 12.71 1.66
N ALA A 89 6.68 12.99 1.47
CA ALA A 89 7.65 13.08 2.57
C ALA A 89 7.28 14.12 3.65
N PRO A 90 6.78 15.33 3.33
CA PRO A 90 6.37 16.30 4.35
C PRO A 90 5.23 15.78 5.24
N PHE A 91 4.28 15.08 4.63
CA PHE A 91 3.12 14.49 5.31
C PHE A 91 3.55 13.38 6.28
N VAL A 92 4.27 12.39 5.75
CA VAL A 92 4.73 11.24 6.53
C VAL A 92 5.73 11.67 7.61
N GLY A 93 6.63 12.59 7.29
CA GLY A 93 7.64 13.11 8.21
C GLY A 93 7.03 13.77 9.46
N MET A 94 6.00 14.62 9.28
CA MET A 94 5.31 15.23 10.42
C MET A 94 4.59 14.20 11.29
N PHE A 95 3.93 13.23 10.68
CA PHE A 95 3.23 12.17 11.41
C PHE A 95 4.20 11.35 12.26
N ILE A 96 5.29 10.86 11.64
CA ILE A 96 6.29 10.03 12.32
C ILE A 96 6.99 10.83 13.44
N ALA A 97 7.31 12.11 13.20
CA ALA A 97 7.92 12.97 14.23
C ALA A 97 7.02 13.12 15.47
N ARG A 98 5.70 13.24 15.29
CA ARG A 98 4.73 13.36 16.39
C ARG A 98 4.66 12.10 17.25
N ILE A 99 4.61 10.92 16.63
CA ILE A 99 4.53 9.63 17.36
C ILE A 99 5.88 9.19 17.94
N SER A 100 6.98 9.83 17.55
CA SER A 100 8.34 9.48 17.99
C SER A 100 8.90 10.35 19.12
N ARG A 101 8.06 11.15 19.80
CA ARG A 101 8.48 11.96 20.96
C ARG A 101 9.15 11.09 22.03
N GLY A 102 10.34 11.49 22.47
CA GLY A 102 11.09 10.81 23.53
C GLY A 102 11.95 9.63 23.10
N ARG A 103 12.02 9.31 21.80
CA ARG A 103 12.94 8.29 21.24
C ARG A 103 14.30 8.89 20.91
N THR A 104 15.35 8.06 20.97
CA THR A 104 16.66 8.46 20.45
C THR A 104 16.64 8.51 18.92
N ILE A 105 17.53 9.31 18.32
CA ILE A 105 17.66 9.41 16.85
C ILE A 105 17.93 8.01 16.24
N ARG A 106 18.73 7.18 16.93
CA ARG A 106 19.03 5.82 16.45
C ARG A 106 17.79 4.93 16.40
N GLU A 107 17.01 4.90 17.48
CA GLU A 107 15.76 4.11 17.53
C GLU A 107 14.76 4.60 16.50
N PHE A 108 14.65 5.93 16.32
CA PHE A 108 13.82 6.55 15.30
C PHE A 108 14.21 6.06 13.90
N MET A 109 15.48 6.20 13.52
CA MET A 109 15.94 5.83 12.18
C MET A 109 15.74 4.33 11.90
N VAL A 110 16.10 3.47 12.85
CA VAL A 110 15.93 2.02 12.69
C VAL A 110 14.45 1.65 12.61
N GLY A 111 13.61 2.21 13.47
CA GLY A 111 12.17 1.93 13.46
C GLY A 111 11.49 2.35 12.15
N VAL A 112 11.79 3.56 11.68
CA VAL A 112 11.20 4.11 10.45
C VAL A 112 11.69 3.41 9.19
N MET A 113 12.92 2.91 9.19
CA MET A 113 13.44 2.14 8.06
C MET A 113 12.92 0.70 8.07
N PHE A 114 13.10 -0.04 9.16
CA PHE A 114 12.87 -1.48 9.14
C PHE A 114 11.39 -1.86 9.24
N VAL A 115 10.59 -1.19 10.07
CA VAL A 115 9.20 -1.60 10.28
C VAL A 115 8.37 -1.49 8.99
N PRO A 116 8.34 -0.35 8.28
CA PRO A 116 7.56 -0.23 7.05
C PRO A 116 8.11 -1.11 5.92
N THR A 117 9.44 -1.22 5.81
CA THR A 117 10.08 -2.07 4.81
C THR A 117 9.69 -3.53 5.02
N THR A 118 9.77 -4.06 6.23
CA THR A 118 9.37 -5.46 6.50
C THR A 118 7.91 -5.72 6.16
N VAL A 119 7.00 -4.80 6.53
CA VAL A 119 5.57 -4.93 6.17
C VAL A 119 5.37 -4.92 4.66
N ALA A 120 6.06 -4.01 3.94
CA ALA A 120 6.00 -3.95 2.49
C ALA A 120 6.55 -5.22 1.82
N PHE A 121 7.64 -5.79 2.35
CA PHE A 121 8.19 -7.06 1.88
C PHE A 121 7.18 -8.20 2.01
N PHE A 122 6.56 -8.35 3.19
CA PHE A 122 5.52 -9.38 3.37
C PHE A 122 4.34 -9.17 2.43
N TRP A 123 3.90 -7.93 2.27
CA TRP A 123 2.79 -7.60 1.37
C TRP A 123 3.11 -7.96 -0.08
N LEU A 124 4.23 -7.48 -0.60
CA LEU A 124 4.62 -7.70 -1.99
C LEU A 124 4.93 -9.17 -2.28
N CYS A 125 5.61 -9.87 -1.36
CA CYS A 125 5.89 -11.30 -1.53
C CYS A 125 4.59 -12.11 -1.51
N ILE A 126 3.71 -11.91 -0.53
CA ILE A 126 2.50 -12.73 -0.42
C ILE A 126 1.55 -12.50 -1.61
N PHE A 127 1.21 -11.25 -1.93
CA PHE A 127 0.30 -10.98 -3.05
C PHE A 127 0.96 -11.21 -4.41
N GLY A 128 2.17 -10.68 -4.60
CA GLY A 128 2.90 -10.74 -5.87
C GLY A 128 3.32 -12.16 -6.22
N ASP A 129 3.90 -12.91 -5.28
CA ASP A 129 4.36 -14.27 -5.58
C ASP A 129 3.20 -15.26 -5.67
N THR A 130 2.06 -15.00 -5.02
CA THR A 130 0.87 -15.82 -5.26
C THR A 130 0.39 -15.64 -6.70
N ALA A 131 0.27 -14.40 -7.19
CA ALA A 131 -0.08 -14.12 -8.58
C ALA A 131 0.94 -14.71 -9.57
N MET A 132 2.24 -14.58 -9.25
CA MET A 132 3.32 -15.14 -10.06
C MET A 132 3.27 -16.67 -10.10
N TYR A 133 3.04 -17.32 -8.96
CA TYR A 133 2.93 -18.77 -8.89
C TYR A 133 1.78 -19.29 -9.76
N MET A 134 0.63 -18.61 -9.73
CA MET A 134 -0.51 -18.96 -10.56
C MET A 134 -0.16 -18.87 -12.05
N GLU A 135 0.54 -17.81 -12.46
CA GLU A 135 1.00 -17.67 -13.85
C GLU A 135 2.03 -18.73 -14.26
N MET A 136 2.95 -19.09 -13.36
CA MET A 136 4.00 -20.07 -13.65
C MET A 136 3.49 -21.52 -13.67
N ASN A 137 2.43 -21.82 -12.90
CA ASN A 137 1.90 -23.18 -12.73
C ASN A 137 0.51 -23.35 -13.35
N ALA A 138 0.09 -22.43 -14.22
CA ALA A 138 -1.19 -22.51 -14.90
C ALA A 138 -1.29 -23.79 -15.74
N ALA A 139 -2.47 -24.41 -15.74
CA ALA A 139 -2.72 -25.66 -16.47
C ALA A 139 -2.52 -25.55 -17.99
N GLY A 140 -2.67 -24.34 -18.56
CA GLY A 140 -2.42 -24.04 -19.97
C GLY A 140 -0.95 -23.76 -20.32
N GLY A 141 -0.04 -23.78 -19.33
CA GLY A 141 1.37 -23.41 -19.47
C GLY A 141 1.69 -22.03 -18.90
N VAL A 142 2.98 -21.70 -18.82
CA VAL A 142 3.46 -20.45 -18.21
C VAL A 142 2.84 -19.23 -18.90
N GLY A 143 2.25 -18.32 -18.12
CA GLY A 143 1.65 -17.08 -18.63
C GLY A 143 0.20 -17.21 -19.08
N THR A 144 -0.45 -18.36 -18.84
CA THR A 144 -1.83 -18.62 -19.27
C THR A 144 -2.87 -18.46 -18.17
N ALA A 145 -2.47 -18.01 -16.97
CA ALA A 145 -3.42 -17.76 -15.89
C ALA A 145 -4.25 -16.48 -16.11
N GLY A 146 -3.85 -15.61 -17.04
CA GLY A 146 -4.56 -14.39 -17.43
C GLY A 146 -4.40 -13.22 -16.46
N ILE A 147 -3.71 -13.40 -15.33
CA ILE A 147 -3.38 -12.33 -14.36
C ILE A 147 -2.39 -11.34 -14.99
N ALA A 148 -1.38 -11.84 -15.70
CA ALA A 148 -0.39 -11.00 -16.39
C ALA A 148 -1.04 -10.12 -17.46
N ASP A 149 -2.05 -10.65 -18.17
CA ASP A 149 -2.79 -9.89 -19.18
C ASP A 149 -3.69 -8.83 -18.54
N LEU A 150 -4.28 -9.11 -17.37
CA LEU A 150 -5.02 -8.10 -16.60
C LEU A 150 -4.11 -6.94 -16.18
N VAL A 151 -2.89 -7.23 -15.74
CA VAL A 151 -1.90 -6.19 -15.40
C VAL A 151 -1.47 -5.40 -16.63
N ARG A 152 -1.20 -6.07 -17.76
CA ARG A 152 -0.83 -5.41 -19.02
C ARG A 152 -1.92 -4.47 -19.55
N ASN A 153 -3.18 -4.85 -19.34
CA ASN A 153 -4.35 -4.04 -19.73
C ASN A 153 -4.74 -2.97 -18.71
N TRP A 154 -3.86 -2.67 -17.73
CA TRP A 154 -4.12 -1.69 -16.66
C TRP A 154 -5.35 -2.00 -15.78
N ASN A 155 -5.80 -3.25 -15.76
CA ASN A 155 -6.89 -3.71 -14.90
C ASN A 155 -6.34 -4.27 -13.58
N LEU A 156 -5.73 -3.39 -12.78
CA LEU A 156 -5.10 -3.74 -11.51
C LEU A 156 -6.08 -4.35 -10.48
N PRO A 157 -7.31 -3.82 -10.30
CA PRO A 157 -8.28 -4.47 -9.42
C PRO A 157 -8.66 -5.86 -9.95
N GLY A 158 -8.82 -6.00 -11.27
CA GLY A 158 -9.07 -7.28 -11.91
C GLY A 158 -7.97 -8.30 -11.64
N ALA A 159 -6.70 -7.90 -11.63
CA ALA A 159 -5.58 -8.79 -11.28
C ALA A 159 -5.68 -9.31 -9.84
N LEU A 160 -6.08 -8.46 -8.88
CA LEU A 160 -6.31 -8.89 -7.49
C LEU A 160 -7.45 -9.91 -7.42
N TYR A 161 -8.62 -9.59 -7.99
CA TYR A 161 -9.77 -10.50 -7.95
C TYR A 161 -9.55 -11.78 -8.75
N GLY A 162 -8.83 -11.71 -9.87
CA GLY A 162 -8.42 -12.88 -10.64
C GLY A 162 -7.46 -13.78 -9.86
N THR A 163 -6.57 -13.20 -9.05
CA THR A 163 -5.72 -13.98 -8.16
C THR A 163 -6.53 -14.61 -7.01
N ILE A 164 -7.47 -13.87 -6.41
CA ILE A 164 -8.39 -14.42 -5.40
C ILE A 164 -9.15 -15.61 -5.97
N ASP A 165 -9.74 -15.46 -7.16
CA ASP A 165 -10.52 -16.52 -7.82
C ASP A 165 -9.70 -17.81 -7.99
N GLN A 166 -8.44 -17.69 -8.42
CA GLN A 166 -7.55 -18.84 -8.60
C GLN A 166 -7.10 -19.48 -7.28
N VAL A 167 -6.93 -18.69 -6.23
CA VAL A 167 -6.65 -19.21 -4.88
C VAL A 167 -7.90 -19.88 -4.30
N THR A 168 -9.07 -19.30 -4.52
CA THR A 168 -10.35 -19.83 -4.03
C THR A 168 -10.91 -20.89 -4.97
N ARG A 169 -10.57 -22.15 -4.70
CA ARG A 169 -11.14 -23.30 -5.45
C ARG A 169 -12.67 -23.39 -5.39
N TRP A 170 -13.32 -22.69 -4.45
CA TRP A 170 -14.77 -22.72 -4.24
C TRP A 170 -15.39 -21.33 -4.40
N ALA A 171 -16.47 -21.25 -5.17
CA ALA A 171 -17.14 -19.98 -5.48
C ALA A 171 -17.63 -19.20 -4.25
N TRP A 172 -18.06 -19.89 -3.18
CA TRP A 172 -18.51 -19.25 -1.94
C TRP A 172 -17.34 -18.61 -1.18
N LEU A 173 -16.14 -19.21 -1.23
CA LEU A 173 -14.92 -18.65 -0.66
C LEU A 173 -14.46 -17.40 -1.42
N ASN A 174 -14.63 -17.39 -2.76
CA ASN A 174 -14.32 -16.20 -3.57
C ASN A 174 -15.13 -15.00 -3.07
N TRP A 175 -16.45 -15.13 -2.96
CA TRP A 175 -17.30 -14.04 -2.48
C TRP A 175 -16.94 -13.56 -1.07
N ILE A 176 -16.58 -14.49 -0.18
CA ILE A 176 -16.17 -14.18 1.20
C ILE A 176 -14.83 -13.43 1.25
N MET A 177 -13.95 -13.61 0.27
CA MET A 177 -12.64 -12.95 0.25
C MET A 177 -12.62 -11.67 -0.60
N ALA A 178 -13.33 -11.68 -1.74
CA ALA A 178 -13.45 -10.53 -2.62
C ALA A 178 -14.18 -9.37 -1.93
N THR A 179 -15.25 -9.65 -1.18
CA THR A 179 -16.03 -8.61 -0.49
C THR A 179 -15.19 -7.82 0.53
N PRO A 180 -14.49 -8.47 1.50
CA PRO A 180 -13.56 -7.76 2.38
C PRO A 180 -12.41 -7.07 1.65
N ALA A 181 -11.89 -7.63 0.56
CA ALA A 181 -10.85 -6.98 -0.23
C ALA A 181 -11.35 -5.66 -0.84
N THR A 182 -12.58 -5.62 -1.37
CA THR A 182 -13.19 -4.38 -1.85
C THR A 182 -13.40 -3.37 -0.72
N PHE A 183 -13.92 -3.81 0.43
CA PHE A 183 -14.08 -2.94 1.60
C PHE A 183 -12.75 -2.38 2.09
N LEU A 184 -11.70 -3.21 2.11
CA LEU A 184 -10.35 -2.82 2.50
C LEU A 184 -9.79 -1.75 1.55
N LEU A 185 -9.98 -1.90 0.23
CA LEU A 185 -9.57 -0.87 -0.73
C LEU A 185 -10.31 0.46 -0.51
N ALA A 186 -11.63 0.42 -0.32
CA ALA A 186 -12.43 1.61 -0.07
C ALA A 186 -12.03 2.31 1.24
N THR A 187 -11.83 1.55 2.31
CA THR A 187 -11.49 2.08 3.63
C THR A 187 -10.05 2.61 3.69
N TRP A 188 -9.09 1.97 3.02
CA TRP A 188 -7.73 2.53 2.87
C TRP A 188 -7.75 3.85 2.11
N PHE A 189 -8.56 3.95 1.06
CA PHE A 189 -8.72 5.20 0.31
C PHE A 189 -9.31 6.31 1.20
N ILE A 190 -10.38 6.01 1.95
CA ILE A 190 -11.02 6.96 2.88
C ILE A 190 -10.03 7.42 3.96
N THR A 191 -9.32 6.48 4.60
CA THR A 191 -8.38 6.78 5.70
C THR A 191 -7.19 7.59 5.22
N SER A 192 -6.68 7.29 4.02
CA SER A 192 -5.58 8.04 3.39
C SER A 192 -5.99 9.48 3.06
N SER A 193 -7.18 9.66 2.48
CA SER A 193 -7.74 10.98 2.14
C SER A 193 -7.98 11.86 3.38
N ASP A 194 -8.54 11.28 4.43
CA ASP A 194 -8.79 11.98 5.70
C ASP A 194 -7.49 12.44 6.37
N SER A 195 -6.50 11.54 6.44
CA SER A 195 -5.18 11.86 7.00
C SER A 195 -4.50 12.99 6.22
N GLY A 196 -4.57 12.95 4.88
CA GLY A 196 -4.04 14.00 4.02
C GLY A 196 -4.68 15.37 4.29
N THR A 197 -6.01 15.40 4.43
CA THR A 197 -6.77 16.62 4.72
C THR A 197 -6.42 17.20 6.08
N LEU A 198 -6.26 16.36 7.11
CA LEU A 198 -5.86 16.79 8.45
C LEU A 198 -4.49 17.50 8.43
N VAL A 199 -3.52 16.94 7.72
CA VAL A 199 -2.18 17.52 7.67
C VAL A 199 -2.14 18.80 6.84
N ILE A 200 -2.83 18.83 5.69
CA ILE A 200 -2.96 20.06 4.89
C ILE A 200 -3.55 21.18 5.77
N THR A 201 -4.63 20.88 6.49
CA THR A 201 -5.25 21.84 7.42
C THR A 201 -4.27 22.30 8.50
N THR A 202 -3.46 21.39 9.04
CA THR A 202 -2.47 21.68 10.09
C THR A 202 -1.31 22.55 9.59
N MET A 203 -0.85 22.33 8.35
CA MET A 203 0.16 23.15 7.71
C MET A 203 -0.35 24.57 7.45
N LEU A 204 -1.61 24.68 7.00
CA LEU A 204 -2.27 25.95 6.74
C LEU A 204 -2.65 26.72 8.01
N SER A 205 -2.81 26.03 9.13
CA SER A 205 -3.07 26.64 10.44
C SER A 205 -1.80 27.04 11.21
N MET A 206 -0.62 27.04 10.58
CA MET A 206 0.66 27.48 11.16
C MET A 206 1.03 26.82 12.52
N SER A 207 0.75 25.52 12.71
CA SER A 207 0.98 24.83 14.01
C SER A 207 0.19 25.38 15.19
N ASP A 208 -1.00 25.96 14.98
CA ASP A 208 -1.97 26.08 16.06
C ASP A 208 -2.63 24.71 16.29
N ASP A 209 -2.51 24.16 17.50
CA ASP A 209 -3.05 22.85 17.88
C ASP A 209 -4.60 22.85 17.93
N ASP A 210 -5.25 24.02 17.79
CA ASP A 210 -6.70 24.20 17.65
C ASP A 210 -7.09 25.27 16.59
N PRO A 211 -7.18 24.93 15.29
CA PRO A 211 -7.47 25.90 14.25
C PRO A 211 -8.93 26.42 14.30
N PRO A 212 -9.17 27.73 14.08
CA PRO A 212 -10.53 28.27 14.03
C PRO A 212 -11.37 27.63 12.90
N LYS A 213 -12.54 27.05 13.26
CA LYS A 213 -13.48 26.30 12.39
C LYS A 213 -13.80 26.95 11.03
N ARG A 214 -13.66 28.28 10.90
CA ARG A 214 -13.89 29.07 9.69
C ARG A 214 -12.94 28.79 8.53
N PHE A 215 -11.71 28.34 8.79
CA PHE A 215 -10.74 28.06 7.71
C PHE A 215 -10.92 26.68 7.05
N ARG A 216 -11.58 25.72 7.72
CA ARG A 216 -11.87 24.38 7.16
C ARG A 216 -12.99 24.38 6.11
N ILE A 217 -13.89 25.36 6.12
CA ILE A 217 -15.04 25.42 5.20
C ILE A 217 -14.68 26.15 3.89
N ALA A 218 -13.78 27.15 3.95
CA ALA A 218 -13.45 27.97 2.79
C ALA A 218 -12.63 27.24 1.70
N GLN A 219 -11.89 26.18 2.05
CA GLN A 219 -11.08 25.43 1.08
C GLN A 219 -11.85 24.40 0.26
N ASP A 220 -13.01 23.95 0.73
CA ASP A 220 -13.88 22.98 0.02
C ASP A 220 -14.81 23.67 -1.01
N LEU A 221 -14.84 25.01 -1.05
CA LEU A 221 -15.72 25.81 -1.92
C LEU A 221 -15.06 26.27 -3.24
N HIS A 222 -13.76 26.01 -3.42
CA HIS A 222 -12.99 26.44 -4.58
C HIS A 222 -12.27 25.28 -5.32
N ALA A 223 -12.60 24.02 -5.00
CA ALA A 223 -12.25 22.83 -5.77
C ALA A 223 -13.49 22.28 -6.49
#